data_AF-A0A959V8L3-F1
#
_entry.id   AF-A0A959V8L3-F1
#
_cell.length_a   1.000
_cell.length_b   1.000
_cell.length_c   1.000
_cell.angle_alpha   90.00
_cell.angle_beta   90.00
_cell.angle_gamma   90.00
#
_symmetry.space_group_name_H-M   'P 1'
#
loop_
_entity.id
_entity.type
_entity.pdbx_description
1 polymer ?
#
loop_
_entity_poly.entity_id
_entity_poly.type
_entity_poly.pdbx_seq_one_letter_code
_entity_poly.pdbx_strand_id
1 'polypeptide(L)'
;MKPLTGFFRDGSCNTSEEDFGSHTVCAVMTEDFLRFSFDQGNDLITPHPQYNFEGLGPGDHWCLCALRWLEAFQANAAPLVDLEATHERALEVIPLEYLIRFAYKETL
;
A
#
# COMPACT_ATOMS: atom_id res chain seq x y z
N MET A 1 11.21 10.45 3.52
CA MET A 1 10.07 9.72 4.09
C MET A 1 10.60 8.65 5.04
N LYS A 2 9.89 8.38 6.14
CA LYS A 2 10.15 7.28 7.06
C LYS A 2 8.79 6.67 7.40
N PRO A 3 8.58 5.36 7.21
CA PRO A 3 9.53 4.37 6.69
C PRO A 3 9.86 4.56 5.19
N LEU A 4 10.97 3.99 4.73
CA LEU A 4 11.36 4.02 3.31
C LEU A 4 10.59 2.94 2.55
N THR A 5 9.71 3.35 1.64
CA THR A 5 8.83 2.46 0.88
C THR A 5 9.24 2.33 -0.60
N GLY A 6 8.41 1.68 -1.41
CA GLY A 6 8.61 1.44 -2.84
C GLY A 6 9.35 0.14 -3.13
N PHE A 7 9.08 -0.44 -4.30
CA PHE A 7 9.76 -1.66 -4.78
C PHE A 7 11.28 -1.43 -4.88
N PHE A 8 11.70 -0.29 -5.42
CA PHE A 8 13.11 0.10 -5.52
C PHE A 8 13.69 0.69 -4.23
N ARG A 9 12.90 0.83 -3.17
CA ARG A 9 13.27 1.55 -1.93
C ARG A 9 13.73 2.99 -2.18
N ASP A 10 13.07 3.69 -3.11
CA ASP A 10 13.31 5.09 -3.44
C ASP A 10 12.28 6.04 -2.77
N GLY A 11 11.34 5.49 -2.00
CA GLY A 11 10.26 6.23 -1.35
C GLY A 11 9.06 6.51 -2.25
N SER A 12 9.04 6.05 -3.49
CA SER A 12 7.93 6.23 -4.43
C SER A 12 7.35 4.89 -4.84
N CYS A 13 6.08 4.85 -5.26
CA CYS A 13 5.46 3.62 -5.77
C CYS A 13 5.82 3.34 -7.23
N ASN A 14 7.09 3.57 -7.58
CA ASN A 14 7.68 3.24 -8.86
C ASN A 14 7.77 1.72 -9.01
N THR A 15 7.60 1.25 -10.24
CA THR A 15 7.53 -0.18 -10.55
C THR A 15 8.25 -0.49 -11.88
N SER A 16 8.44 -1.77 -12.17
CA SER A 16 8.93 -2.28 -13.45
C SER A 16 8.32 -3.65 -13.74
N GLU A 17 8.64 -4.24 -14.89
CA GLU A 17 8.22 -5.60 -15.24
C GLU A 17 8.73 -6.69 -14.26
N GLU A 18 9.75 -6.39 -13.45
CA GLU A 18 10.28 -7.32 -12.43
C GLU A 18 9.45 -7.31 -11.15
N ASP A 19 8.65 -6.27 -10.93
CA ASP A 19 7.76 -6.15 -9.78
C ASP A 19 6.42 -6.84 -10.07
N PHE A 20 6.44 -8.17 -10.05
CA PHE A 20 5.25 -8.99 -10.26
C PHE A 20 4.13 -8.73 -9.24
N GLY A 21 4.47 -8.15 -8.08
CA GLY A 21 3.50 -7.74 -7.07
C GLY A 21 2.76 -6.45 -7.43
N SER A 22 3.33 -5.63 -8.32
CA SER A 22 2.84 -4.30 -8.68
C SER A 22 2.64 -3.43 -7.44
N HIS A 23 3.74 -3.06 -6.77
CA HIS A 23 3.75 -2.19 -5.59
C HIS A 23 3.47 -0.73 -5.97
N THR A 24 2.32 -0.48 -6.58
CA THR A 24 1.97 0.77 -7.25
C THR A 24 0.95 1.60 -6.48
N VAL A 25 0.33 1.07 -5.42
CA VAL A 25 -0.69 1.78 -4.62
C VAL A 25 -0.04 2.39 -3.39
N CYS A 26 0.04 3.72 -3.33
CA CYS A 26 0.45 4.40 -2.10
C CYS A 26 -0.71 4.42 -1.11
N ALA A 27 -0.69 3.51 -0.15
CA ALA A 27 -1.74 3.38 0.85
C ALA A 27 -1.32 3.98 2.19
N VAL A 28 -2.29 4.56 2.89
CA VAL A 28 -2.14 5.05 4.27
C VAL A 28 -2.67 3.98 5.21
N MET A 29 -1.76 3.36 5.97
CA MET A 29 -2.06 2.20 6.79
C MET A 29 -3.14 2.53 7.83
N THR A 30 -4.08 1.61 8.01
CA THR A 30 -5.04 1.61 9.12
C THR A 30 -4.83 0.37 9.98
N GLU A 31 -5.23 0.43 11.25
CA GLU A 31 -5.14 -0.73 12.14
C GLU A 31 -5.94 -1.93 11.59
N ASP A 32 -7.15 -1.67 11.07
CA ASP A 32 -8.01 -2.68 10.47
C ASP A 32 -7.36 -3.33 9.23
N PHE A 33 -6.74 -2.54 8.34
CA PHE A 33 -6.05 -3.07 7.18
C PHE A 33 -4.83 -3.89 7.59
N LEU A 34 -4.00 -3.40 8.52
CA LEU A 34 -2.80 -4.12 8.96
C LEU A 34 -3.16 -5.48 9.57
N ARG A 35 -4.22 -5.52 10.39
CA ARG A 35 -4.74 -6.77 10.95
C ARG A 35 -5.28 -7.70 9.87
N PHE A 36 -6.09 -7.18 8.95
CA PHE A 36 -6.60 -7.95 7.82
C PHE A 36 -5.46 -8.54 6.98
N SER A 37 -4.48 -7.72 6.63
CA SER A 37 -3.31 -8.10 5.83
C SER A 37 -2.51 -9.20 6.51
N PHE A 38 -2.28 -9.09 7.82
CA PHE A 38 -1.64 -10.13 8.62
C PHE A 38 -2.41 -11.45 8.57
N ASP A 39 -3.74 -11.41 8.78
CA ASP A 39 -4.61 -12.59 8.73
C ASP A 39 -4.66 -13.24 7.33
N GLN A 40 -4.44 -12.46 6.26
CA GLN A 40 -4.28 -12.96 4.87
C GLN A 40 -2.85 -13.38 4.51
N GLY A 41 -1.95 -13.47 5.49
CA GLY A 41 -0.57 -13.92 5.31
C GLY A 41 0.37 -12.89 4.67
N ASN A 42 0.00 -11.61 4.68
CA ASN A 42 0.85 -10.49 4.29
C ASN A 42 1.21 -9.68 5.55
N ASP A 43 2.21 -10.15 6.28
CA ASP A 43 2.68 -9.52 7.52
C ASP A 43 3.44 -8.22 7.22
N LEU A 44 2.78 -7.10 7.51
CA LEU A 44 3.34 -5.75 7.40
C LEU A 44 3.61 -5.12 8.77
N ILE A 45 3.41 -5.85 9.86
CA ILE A 45 3.51 -5.32 11.24
C ILE A 45 4.82 -5.77 11.88
N THR A 46 5.25 -7.02 11.63
CA THR A 46 6.46 -7.56 12.23
C THR A 46 7.72 -6.91 11.64
N PRO A 47 8.62 -6.35 12.48
CA PRO A 47 9.89 -5.84 12.01
C PRO A 47 10.77 -6.95 11.42
N HIS A 48 11.41 -6.66 10.29
CA HIS A 48 12.42 -7.50 9.67
C HIS A 48 13.72 -6.69 9.44
N PRO A 49 14.58 -6.56 10.47
CA PRO A 49 15.80 -5.75 10.41
C PRO A 49 16.76 -6.15 9.28
N GLN A 50 16.79 -7.44 8.91
CA GLN A 50 17.60 -7.94 7.80
C GLN A 50 17.20 -7.36 6.43
N TYR A 51 15.99 -6.83 6.31
CA TYR A 51 15.47 -6.17 5.10
C TYR A 51 15.26 -4.67 5.29
N ASN A 52 15.79 -4.10 6.39
CA ASN A 52 15.58 -2.71 6.76
C ASN A 52 14.10 -2.32 6.80
N PHE A 53 13.27 -3.24 7.32
CA PHE A 53 11.84 -3.05 7.49
C PHE A 53 11.52 -3.00 8.98
N GLU A 54 11.04 -1.86 9.46
CA GLU A 54 10.76 -1.64 10.90
C GLU A 54 9.37 -2.14 11.32
N GLY A 55 8.58 -2.66 10.39
CA GLY A 55 7.14 -2.85 10.58
C GLY A 55 6.37 -1.55 10.34
N LEU A 56 5.08 -1.66 10.04
CA LEU A 56 4.19 -0.53 9.79
C LEU A 56 3.18 -0.37 10.92
N GLY A 57 2.82 0.88 11.18
CA GLY A 57 1.73 1.29 12.06
C GLY A 57 0.68 2.14 11.34
N PRO A 58 -0.46 2.41 11.98
CA PRO A 58 -1.48 3.29 11.42
C PRO A 58 -0.92 4.68 11.09
N GLY A 59 -1.27 5.21 9.92
CA GLY A 59 -0.78 6.48 9.39
C GLY A 59 0.48 6.38 8.53
N ASP A 60 1.20 5.26 8.55
CA ASP A 60 2.34 5.08 7.65
C ASP A 60 1.89 5.04 6.19
N HIS A 61 2.65 5.68 5.31
CA HIS A 61 2.47 5.57 3.87
C HIS A 61 3.32 4.42 3.33
N TRP A 62 2.71 3.52 2.57
CA TRP A 62 3.40 2.35 2.03
C TRP A 62 2.87 1.95 0.65
N CYS A 63 3.80 1.60 -0.24
CA CYS A 63 3.51 1.06 -1.55
C CYS A 63 3.06 -0.40 -1.43
N LEU A 64 1.77 -0.63 -1.56
CA LEU A 64 1.16 -1.95 -1.56
C LEU A 64 1.08 -2.52 -2.97
N CYS A 65 1.21 -3.85 -3.05
CA CYS A 65 0.79 -4.62 -4.22
C CYS A 65 -0.66 -4.27 -4.60
N ALA A 66 -0.93 -3.95 -5.86
CA ALA A 66 -2.27 -3.59 -6.33
C ALA A 66 -3.30 -4.70 -6.03
N LEU A 67 -2.90 -5.98 -6.19
CA LEU A 67 -3.76 -7.12 -5.85
C LEU A 67 -4.07 -7.23 -4.35
N ARG A 68 -3.14 -6.85 -3.46
CA ARG A 68 -3.39 -6.87 -2.00
C ARG A 68 -4.32 -5.75 -1.58
N TRP A 69 -4.22 -4.58 -2.21
CA TRP A 69 -5.19 -3.51 -1.99
C TRP A 69 -6.59 -3.92 -2.48
N LEU A 70 -6.68 -4.54 -3.66
CA LEU A 70 -7.97 -4.99 -4.22
C LEU A 70 -8.62 -6.10 -3.37
N GLU A 71 -7.83 -7.04 -2.88
CA GLU A 71 -8.26 -8.08 -1.92
C GLU A 71 -8.88 -7.44 -0.67
N ALA A 72 -8.20 -6.46 -0.07
CA ALA A 72 -8.72 -5.72 1.07
C ALA A 72 -9.98 -4.93 0.75
N PHE A 73 -10.07 -4.33 -0.44
CA PHE A 73 -11.28 -3.62 -0.90
C PHE A 73 -12.49 -4.56 -0.97
N GLN A 74 -12.31 -5.75 -1.56
CA GLN A 74 -13.37 -6.76 -1.65
C GLN A 74 -13.81 -7.29 -0.28
N ALA A 75 -12.89 -7.29 0.69
CA ALA A 75 -13.17 -7.67 2.07
C ALA A 75 -13.72 -6.52 2.94
N ASN A 76 -13.94 -5.33 2.40
CA ASN A 76 -14.30 -4.10 3.13
C ASN A 76 -13.26 -3.68 4.19
N ALA A 77 -11.98 -3.98 3.95
CA ALA A 77 -10.85 -3.66 4.82
C ALA A 77 -9.76 -2.82 4.11
N ALA A 78 -10.08 -2.21 2.96
CA ALA A 78 -9.11 -1.41 2.21
C ALA A 78 -8.64 -0.17 3.00
N PRO A 79 -7.33 0.11 3.00
CA PRO A 79 -6.78 1.35 3.55
C PRO A 79 -7.07 2.53 2.61
N LEU A 80 -6.90 3.75 3.13
CA LEU A 80 -6.97 4.97 2.32
C LEU A 80 -5.80 5.01 1.31
N VAL A 81 -5.97 5.74 0.21
CA VAL A 81 -5.02 5.83 -0.90
C VAL A 81 -4.60 7.26 -1.12
N ASP A 82 -3.30 7.53 -1.10
CA ASP A 82 -2.74 8.76 -1.63
C ASP A 82 -2.69 8.67 -3.16
N LEU A 83 -3.62 9.36 -3.82
CA LEU A 83 -3.76 9.31 -5.28
C LEU A 83 -2.57 9.95 -6.00
N GLU A 84 -1.98 11.01 -5.42
CA GLU A 84 -0.88 11.74 -6.04
C GLU A 84 0.44 10.96 -5.96
N ALA A 85 0.55 10.05 -4.98
CA ALA A 85 1.69 9.15 -4.81
C ALA A 85 1.46 7.73 -5.38
N THR A 86 0.29 7.45 -5.98
CA THR A 86 -0.04 6.16 -6.59
C THR A 86 0.36 6.15 -8.06
N HIS A 87 1.07 5.11 -8.49
CA HIS A 87 1.50 4.97 -9.88
C HIS A 87 0.33 4.53 -10.78
N GLU A 88 0.24 5.10 -11.98
CA GLU A 88 -0.84 4.82 -12.95
C GLU A 88 -1.04 3.33 -13.31
N ARG A 89 0.00 2.48 -13.21
CA ARG A 89 -0.12 1.04 -13.47
C ARG A 89 -1.02 0.32 -12.47
N ALA A 90 -1.31 0.94 -11.32
CA ALA A 90 -2.36 0.45 -10.42
C ALA A 90 -3.72 0.28 -11.16
N LEU A 91 -3.97 1.11 -12.19
CA LEU A 91 -5.19 1.07 -13.00
C LEU A 91 -5.32 -0.15 -13.91
N GLU A 92 -4.23 -0.90 -14.12
CA GLU A 92 -4.28 -2.19 -14.82
C GLU A 92 -4.98 -3.27 -13.98
N VAL A 93 -5.06 -3.07 -12.65
CA VAL A 93 -5.64 -4.00 -11.68
C VAL A 93 -6.88 -3.44 -10.99
N ILE A 94 -6.87 -2.14 -10.68
CA ILE A 94 -7.91 -1.49 -9.85
C ILE A 94 -8.58 -0.36 -10.65
N PRO A 95 -9.91 -0.38 -10.84
CA PRO A 95 -10.62 0.75 -11.43
C PRO A 95 -10.38 2.05 -10.67
N LEU A 96 -10.18 3.16 -11.40
CA LEU A 96 -9.89 4.47 -10.82
C LEU A 96 -10.96 4.90 -9.81
N GLU A 97 -12.23 4.58 -10.07
CA GLU A 97 -13.34 4.90 -9.16
C GLU A 97 -13.17 4.27 -7.75
N TYR A 98 -12.52 3.11 -7.65
CA TYR A 98 -12.30 2.46 -6.36
C TYR A 98 -11.22 3.20 -5.58
N LEU A 99 -10.15 3.61 -6.24
CA LEU A 99 -9.09 4.43 -5.63
C LEU A 99 -9.63 5.79 -5.18
N ILE A 100 -10.42 6.47 -6.02
CA ILE A 100 -11.05 7.77 -5.69
C ILE A 100 -11.94 7.66 -4.45
N ARG A 101 -12.72 6.58 -4.32
CA ARG A 101 -13.59 6.36 -3.17
C ARG A 101 -12.83 6.29 -1.84
N PHE A 102 -11.56 5.86 -1.89
CA PHE A 102 -10.69 5.71 -0.73
C PHE A 102 -9.59 6.78 -0.68
N ALA A 103 -9.73 7.87 -1.45
CA ALA A 103 -8.73 8.93 -1.50
C ALA A 103 -8.45 9.49 -0.09
N TYR A 104 -7.19 9.41 0.33
CA TYR A 104 -6.67 10.12 1.48
C TYR A 104 -6.73 11.62 1.19
N LYS A 105 -7.28 12.37 2.14
CA LYS A 105 -7.30 13.83 2.10
C LYS A 105 -6.59 14.30 3.35
N GLU A 106 -5.43 14.90 3.18
CA GLU A 106 -4.76 15.55 4.28
C GLU A 106 -5.67 16.67 4.81
N THR A 107 -6.07 16.58 6.07
CA THR A 107 -6.79 17.66 6.73
C THR A 107 -5.79 18.78 7.03
N LEU A 108 -5.95 19.92 6.34
CA LEU A 108 -5.28 21.18 6.64
C LEU A 108 -5.72 21.74 8.00
#